data_AF-A0A523UVD4-F1
#
_entry.id   AF-A0A523UVD4-F1
#
_cell.length_a   1.000
_cell.length_b   1.000
_cell.length_c   1.000
_cell.angle_alpha   90.00
_cell.angle_beta   90.00
_cell.angle_gamma   90.00
#
_symmetry.space_group_name_H-M   'P 1'
#
loop_
_entity.id
_entity.type
_entity.pdbx_description
1 polymer ?
#
loop_
_entity_poly.entity_id
_entity_poly.type
_entity_poly.pdbx_seq_one_letter_code
_entity_poly.pdbx_strand_id
1 'polypeptide(L)' 'MVDKYYDLRAEEYEEIYLRDDPVRQSEQAAIATAMKETLSDRRVLEVACGTGFWTEIVARVCEYVVAIDM' A
#
# COMPACT_ATOMS: atom_id res chain seq x y z
N MET A 1 14.96 12.66 -13.70
CA MET A 1 13.59 12.94 -13.22
C MET A 1 13.00 11.60 -12.86
N VAL A 2 13.05 11.25 -11.59
CA VAL A 2 12.59 9.95 -11.08
C VAL A 2 11.05 9.90 -11.10
N ASP A 3 10.40 11.04 -10.93
CA ASP A 3 8.93 11.22 -10.92
C ASP A 3 8.27 10.69 -12.21
N LYS A 4 8.75 11.14 -13.39
CA LYS A 4 8.24 10.62 -14.68
C LYS A 4 8.45 9.12 -14.89
N TYR A 5 9.44 8.51 -14.24
CA TYR A 5 9.69 7.07 -14.36
C TYR A 5 8.67 6.26 -13.56
N TYR A 6 8.25 6.76 -12.40
CA TYR A 6 7.22 6.12 -11.58
C TYR A 6 5.81 6.43 -12.10
N ASP A 7 5.50 7.66 -12.53
CA ASP A 7 4.18 8.02 -13.09
C ASP A 7 3.75 7.12 -14.26
N LEU A 8 4.68 6.79 -15.16
CA LEU A 8 4.38 6.02 -16.38
C LEU A 8 4.32 4.50 -16.15
N ARG A 9 4.80 4.01 -15.00
CA ARG A 9 4.98 2.57 -14.76
C ARG A 9 4.45 2.09 -13.42
N ALA A 10 3.87 2.97 -12.60
CA ALA A 10 3.30 2.62 -11.30
C ALA A 10 2.30 1.46 -11.45
N GLU A 11 1.40 1.54 -12.44
CA GLU A 11 0.46 0.46 -12.75
C GLU A 11 1.15 -0.85 -13.14
N GLU A 12 2.17 -0.82 -14.02
CA GLU A 12 2.92 -2.01 -14.45
C GLU A 12 3.74 -2.65 -13.30
N TYR A 13 4.27 -1.84 -12.38
CA TYR A 13 5.03 -2.34 -11.24
C TYR A 13 4.13 -2.96 -10.17
N GLU A 14 2.91 -2.45 -10.01
CA GLU A 14 1.96 -2.98 -9.04
C GLU A 14 1.22 -4.23 -9.49
N GLU A 15 1.29 -4.61 -10.78
CA GLU A 15 0.92 -5.97 -11.21
C GLU A 15 1.65 -7.05 -10.40
N ILE A 16 2.78 -6.72 -9.74
CA ILE A 16 3.47 -7.58 -8.77
C ILE A 16 2.56 -7.99 -7.61
N TYR A 17 1.68 -7.09 -7.13
CA TYR A 17 0.71 -7.40 -6.07
C TYR A 17 -0.39 -8.35 -6.56
N LEU A 18 -0.69 -8.33 -7.86
CA LEU A 18 -1.69 -9.17 -8.51
C LEU A 18 -1.13 -10.46 -9.10
N ARG A 19 0.17 -10.73 -8.95
CA ARG A 19 0.78 -11.99 -9.41
C ARG A 19 0.07 -13.17 -8.77
N ASP A 20 -0.24 -14.17 -9.60
CA ASP A 20 -0.78 -15.46 -9.17
C ASP A 20 0.33 -16.31 -8.53
N ASP A 21 0.79 -15.85 -7.36
CA ASP A 21 1.81 -16.46 -6.52
C ASP A 21 1.22 -16.63 -5.11
N PRO A 22 0.68 -17.82 -4.79
CA PRO A 22 -0.03 -18.07 -3.54
C PRO A 22 0.80 -17.78 -2.29
N VAL A 23 2.12 -17.99 -2.34
CA VAL A 23 3.01 -17.70 -1.22
C VAL A 23 3.04 -16.20 -0.98
N ARG A 24 3.28 -15.40 -2.03
CA ARG A 24 3.27 -13.94 -1.91
C ARG A 24 1.94 -13.38 -1.48
N GLN A 25 0.83 -13.91 -1.97
CA GLN A 25 -0.50 -13.48 -1.54
C GLN A 25 -0.74 -13.76 -0.06
N SER A 26 -0.28 -14.91 0.45
CA SER A 26 -0.36 -15.22 1.88
C SER A 26 0.48 -14.27 2.73
N GLU A 27 1.68 -13.90 2.29
CA GLU A 27 2.55 -12.95 2.97
C GLU A 27 1.94 -11.55 2.99
N GLN A 28 1.39 -11.09 1.85
CA GLN A 28 0.67 -9.82 1.75
C GLN A 28 -0.54 -9.79 2.69
N ALA A 29 -1.31 -10.87 2.78
CA ALA A 29 -2.44 -10.96 3.70
C ALA A 29 -2.01 -10.91 5.17
N ALA A 30 -0.90 -11.56 5.52
CA ALA A 30 -0.33 -11.50 6.87
C ALA A 30 0.13 -10.08 7.22
N ILE A 31 0.82 -9.40 6.29
CA ILE A 31 1.22 -8.00 6.45
C ILE A 31 -0.01 -7.10 6.61
N ALA A 32 -1.01 -7.24 5.74
CA ALA A 32 -2.23 -6.45 5.82
C ALA A 32 -2.96 -6.62 7.17
N THR A 33 -2.97 -7.84 7.72
CA THR A 33 -3.55 -8.12 9.03
C THR A 33 -2.77 -7.40 10.13
N ALA A 34 -1.44 -7.58 10.15
CA ALA A 34 -0.58 -6.93 11.15
C ALA A 34 -0.67 -5.40 11.08
N MET A 35 -0.73 -4.82 9.87
CA MET A 35 -0.91 -3.38 9.68
C MET A 35 -2.24 -2.89 10.24
N LYS A 36 -3.35 -3.59 9.98
CA LYS A 36 -4.67 -3.19 10.48
C LYS A 36 -4.71 -3.17 12.01
N GLU A 37 -4.19 -4.21 12.65
CA GLU A 37 -4.10 -4.28 14.12
C GLU A 37 -3.19 -3.18 14.69
N THR A 38 -2.05 -2.96 14.04
CA THR A 38 -1.05 -1.99 14.50
C THR A 38 -1.46 -0.54 14.27
N LEU A 39 -2.35 -0.27 13.31
CA LEU A 39 -2.70 1.09 12.90
C LEU A 39 -4.15 1.49 13.22
N SER A 40 -4.97 0.58 13.76
CA SER A 40 -6.35 0.88 14.17
C SER A 40 -6.43 2.13 15.04
N ASP A 41 -7.40 3.00 14.73
CA ASP A 41 -7.74 4.23 15.45
C ASP A 41 -6.58 5.24 15.59
N ARG A 42 -5.58 5.13 14.71
CA ARG A 42 -4.44 6.07 14.67
C ARG A 42 -4.54 7.02 13.49
N ARG A 43 -3.81 8.12 13.59
CA ARG A 43 -3.55 9.06 12.49
C ARG A 43 -2.21 8.68 11.84
N VAL A 44 -2.23 8.31 10.57
CA VAL A 44 -1.10 7.70 9.87
C VAL A 44 -0.61 8.59 8.72
N LEU A 45 0.71 8.68 8.56
CA LEU A 45 1.36 9.22 7.37
C LEU A 45 1.97 8.03 6.60
N GLU A 46 1.48 7.80 5.39
CA GLU A 46 2.07 6.86 4.44
C GLU A 46 2.95 7.61 3.45
N VAL A 47 4.20 7.17 3.34
CA VAL A 47 5.19 7.75 2.44
C VAL A 47 5.47 6.75 1.32
N ALA A 48 5.57 7.24 0.09
CA ALA A 48 5.68 6.41 -1.11
C ALA A 48 4.45 5.50 -1.27
N CYS A 49 3.26 6.10 -1.24
CA CYS A 49 2.00 5.36 -1.27
C CYS A 49 1.70 4.71 -2.63
N GLY A 50 2.43 5.05 -3.69
CA GLY A 50 2.20 4.53 -5.04
C GLY A 50 0.77 4.80 -5.48
N THR A 51 0.07 3.78 -5.97
CA THR A 51 -1.37 3.92 -6.32
C THR A 51 -2.30 3.90 -5.10
N GLY A 52 -1.76 3.63 -3.92
CA GLY A 52 -2.51 3.54 -2.67
C GLY A 52 -2.97 2.13 -2.30
N PHE A 53 -2.35 1.07 -2.83
CA PHE A 53 -2.69 -0.32 -2.49
C PHE A 53 -2.72 -0.54 -0.97
N TRP A 54 -1.67 -0.13 -0.24
CA TRP A 54 -1.63 -0.24 1.22
C TRP A 54 -2.50 0.81 1.91
N THR A 55 -2.59 2.01 1.34
CA THR A 55 -3.48 3.08 1.81
C THR A 55 -4.91 2.57 1.96
N GLU A 56 -5.48 1.92 0.94
CA GLU A 56 -6.85 1.41 0.98
C GLU A 56 -7.06 0.40 2.10
N ILE A 57 -6.06 -0.46 2.34
CA ILE A 57 -6.12 -1.50 3.36
C ILE A 57 -6.19 -0.90 4.76
N VAL A 58 -5.34 0.10 5.06
CA VAL A 58 -5.23 0.68 6.40
C VAL A 58 -6.23 1.80 6.66
N ALA A 59 -6.65 2.54 5.62
CA ALA A 59 -7.63 3.62 5.73
C ALA A 59 -8.99 3.15 6.28
N ARG A 60 -9.30 1.84 6.18
CA ARG A 60 -10.52 1.24 6.72
C ARG A 60 -10.55 1.15 8.26
N VAL A 61 -9.39 1.22 8.91
CA VAL A 61 -9.26 1.06 10.37
C VAL A 61 -8.57 2.23 11.05
N CYS A 62 -7.84 3.07 10.31
CA CYS A 62 -7.21 4.27 10.86
C CYS A 62 -8.26 5.38 11.09
N GLU A 63 -8.00 6.25 12.06
CA GLU A 63 -8.80 7.47 12.28
C GLU A 63 -8.63 8.44 11.09
N TYR A 64 -7.41 8.56 10.59
CA TYR A 64 -7.07 9.44 9.47
C TYR A 64 -5.79 8.97 8.79
N VAL A 65 -5.72 9.07 7.47
CA VAL A 65 -4.51 8.75 6.69
C VAL A 65 -4.16 9.92 5.78
N VAL A 66 -2.89 10.36 5.85
CA VAL A 66 -2.27 11.19 4.81
C VAL A 66 -1.35 10.27 4.02
N ALA A 67 -1.58 10.16 2.72
CA ALA A 67 -0.73 9.41 1.82
C ALA A 67 -0.03 10.38 0.87
N ILE A 68 1.30 10.26 0.74
CA ILE A 68 2.10 11.11 -0.15
C ILE A 68 2.98 10.25 -1.06
N ASP A 69 3.08 10.70 -2.30
CA ASP A 69 4.04 10.23 -3.30
C ASP A 69 4.67 11.43 -4.03
N MET A 70 5.64 11.17 -4.92
CA MET A 70 6.41 12.22 -5.62
C MET A 70 5.70 12.78 -6.86
#